data_AF-A0A1G6YQ99-F1
#
_entry.id   AF-A0A1G6YQ99-F1
#
_cell.length_a   1.000
_cell.length_b   1.000
_cell.length_c   1.000
_cell.angle_alpha   90.00
_cell.angle_beta   90.00
_cell.angle_gamma   90.00
#
_symmetry.space_group_name_H-M   'P 1'
#
loop_
_entity.id
_entity.type
_entity.pdbx_description
1 polymer ?
#
loop_
_entity_poly.entity_id
_entity_poly.type
_entity_poly.pdbx_seq_one_letter_code
_entity_poly.pdbx_strand_id
1 'polypeptide(L)'
;MSDLIRRDPRAEWIARNRLHPLHAAMQSQTQTSWMGPNGILRKNPHAIAAGFIGPAGLKRIDRSGAQQGTAGKRSSASVEVQLPLHVVEQPAFHVCVVPDMVGGRLSSHDKDLLGLARKLAGDSGAVVAVVFGEDKESAFDTAGVDRLLRITGDTFDGYAPEARVLALSAVESQLAPRHWLLPDSRTGGGELGRRLAAKLGERPATRVWQVAGEQAIGRAGSGQQDIQRALPRLILAAAECTEPVSETRHEVRPLELGAKIAHSLPRIEDLGPVAVDPAQIPMAEAEFILSGGNGVKDWTLFHQAAVALGATEGASRVAVDDGFMPRNRQVGATGTWVTARVYLAVGISGAIQHLQGIGACDKVVAVNMDPGCDMIKRADLSVIGDSAAILAALIARVAAWRQEGKRDAA
;
A
#
# COMPACT_ATOMS: atom_id res chain seq x y z
N MET A 1 3.07 -32.80 21.18
CA MET A 1 3.37 -31.48 20.60
C MET A 1 4.22 -30.74 21.61
N SER A 2 5.49 -30.46 21.30
CA SER A 2 6.34 -29.65 22.17
C SER A 2 5.82 -28.22 22.15
N ASP A 3 5.28 -27.75 23.27
CA ASP A 3 4.85 -26.37 23.47
C ASP A 3 6.08 -25.45 23.48
N LEU A 4 6.56 -25.10 22.30
CA LEU A 4 7.47 -23.98 22.12
C LEU A 4 6.68 -22.70 22.42
N ILE A 5 6.76 -22.25 23.67
CA ILE A 5 6.26 -20.95 24.10
C ILE A 5 7.03 -19.89 23.33
N ARG A 6 6.41 -19.36 22.27
CA ARG A 6 6.97 -18.27 21.48
C ARG A 6 6.84 -16.98 22.30
N ARG A 7 7.97 -16.54 22.87
CA ARG A 7 8.06 -15.26 23.58
C ARG A 7 8.13 -14.14 22.55
N ASP A 8 7.18 -13.21 22.59
CA ASP A 8 7.21 -11.99 21.79
C ASP A 8 8.11 -10.96 22.49
N PRO A 9 9.31 -10.65 21.94
CA PRO A 9 10.25 -9.73 22.57
C PRO A 9 9.68 -8.31 22.71
N ARG A 10 8.77 -7.91 21.80
CA ARG A 10 8.15 -6.58 21.81
C ARG A 10 7.12 -6.50 22.94
N ALA A 11 6.30 -7.53 23.12
CA ALA A 11 5.35 -7.60 24.23
C ALA A 11 6.06 -7.62 25.59
N GLU A 12 7.17 -8.37 25.73
CA GLU A 12 7.97 -8.37 26.96
C GLU A 12 8.62 -7.00 27.23
N TRP A 13 9.10 -6.31 26.19
CA TRP A 13 9.67 -4.97 26.32
C TRP A 13 8.63 -3.94 26.74
N ILE A 14 7.43 -3.97 26.14
CA ILE A 14 6.30 -3.10 26.50
C ILE A 14 5.85 -3.36 27.94
N ALA A 15 5.79 -4.63 28.36
CA ALA A 15 5.44 -4.99 29.74
C ALA A 15 6.49 -4.53 30.77
N ARG A 16 7.77 -4.41 30.39
CA ARG A 16 8.86 -3.94 31.27
C ARG A 16 9.01 -2.42 31.26
N ASN A 17 8.65 -1.74 30.17
CA ASN A 17 8.82 -0.30 30.01
C ASN A 17 7.63 0.48 30.58
N ARG A 18 7.76 0.96 31.83
CA ARG A 18 6.70 1.71 32.54
C ARG A 18 6.27 3.02 31.88
N LEU A 19 7.10 3.57 31.00
CA LEU A 19 6.83 4.81 30.26
C LEU A 19 6.16 4.54 28.90
N HIS A 20 6.04 3.27 28.51
CA HIS A 20 5.40 2.92 27.24
C HIS A 20 3.88 3.13 27.32
N PRO A 21 3.24 3.77 26.34
CA PRO A 21 1.79 4.07 26.37
C PRO A 21 0.90 2.84 26.60
N LEU A 22 1.36 1.67 26.11
CA LEU A 22 0.66 0.39 26.23
C LEU A 22 0.97 -0.40 27.52
N HIS A 23 1.82 0.11 28.42
CA HIS A 23 2.22 -0.60 29.64
C HIS A 23 1.03 -0.86 30.57
N ALA A 24 0.17 0.14 30.79
CA ALA A 24 -1.03 -0.01 31.62
C ALA A 24 -2.03 -1.03 31.03
N ALA A 25 -2.16 -1.07 29.69
CA ALA A 25 -3.00 -2.03 28.99
C ALA A 25 -2.48 -3.47 29.13
N MET A 26 -1.16 -3.68 29.14
CA MET A 26 -0.57 -5.01 29.39
C MET A 26 -0.75 -5.49 30.84
N GLN A 27 -0.80 -4.59 31.83
CA GLN A 27 -1.06 -4.99 33.23
C GLN A 27 -2.49 -5.48 33.48
N SER A 28 -3.46 -5.08 32.64
CA SER A 28 -4.84 -5.55 32.72
C SER A 28 -4.99 -7.04 32.42
N GLN A 29 -3.97 -7.68 31.85
CA GLN A 29 -3.83 -9.13 31.79
C GLN A 29 -3.26 -9.68 33.09
N THR A 30 -3.91 -9.41 34.22
CA THR A 30 -3.51 -9.99 35.50
C THR A 30 -3.91 -11.46 35.51
N GLN A 31 -3.02 -12.35 35.09
CA GLN A 31 -3.18 -13.80 35.26
C GLN A 31 -3.40 -14.10 36.75
N THR A 32 -4.64 -14.46 37.11
CA THR A 32 -5.04 -14.77 38.49
C THR A 32 -4.46 -16.09 38.98
N SER A 33 -4.07 -16.99 38.06
CA SER A 33 -3.37 -18.23 38.34
C SER A 33 -2.43 -18.61 37.18
N TRP A 34 -1.28 -19.22 37.51
CA TRP A 34 -0.34 -19.77 36.53
C TRP A 34 0.22 -21.11 37.04
N MET A 35 0.64 -22.00 36.14
CA MET A 35 1.37 -23.21 36.54
C MET A 35 2.81 -22.87 36.90
N GLY A 36 3.24 -23.31 38.08
CA GLY A 36 4.64 -23.22 38.47
C GLY A 36 5.52 -24.24 37.71
N PRO A 37 6.86 -24.09 37.77
CA PRO A 37 7.81 -24.98 37.08
C PRO A 37 7.68 -26.46 37.47
N ASN A 38 7.11 -26.74 38.65
CA ASN A 38 6.92 -28.09 39.18
C ASN A 38 5.51 -28.64 38.91
N GLY A 39 4.73 -28.02 38.01
CA GLY A 39 3.36 -28.41 37.69
C GLY A 39 2.30 -28.02 38.75
N ILE A 40 2.70 -27.35 39.83
CA ILE A 40 1.77 -26.89 40.89
C ILE A 40 1.16 -25.55 40.50
N LEU A 41 -0.18 -25.48 40.51
CA LEU A 41 -0.93 -24.27 40.22
C LEU A 41 -0.70 -23.20 41.31
N ARG A 42 -0.13 -22.06 40.94
CA ARG A 42 0.07 -20.91 41.81
C ARG A 42 -0.98 -19.84 41.52
N LYS A 43 -1.47 -19.18 42.57
CA LYS A 43 -2.47 -18.11 42.49
C LYS A 43 -1.91 -16.83 43.11
N ASN A 44 -2.18 -15.68 42.49
CA ASN A 44 -1.78 -14.39 43.06
C ASN A 44 -2.82 -13.91 44.10
N PRO A 45 -2.48 -13.85 45.40
CA PRO A 45 -3.44 -13.47 46.45
C PRO A 45 -3.95 -12.04 46.29
N HIS A 46 -3.12 -11.13 45.75
CA HIS A 46 -3.48 -9.72 45.58
C HIS A 46 -4.44 -9.50 44.40
N ALA A 47 -4.36 -10.34 43.36
CA ALA A 47 -5.31 -10.32 42.25
C ALA A 47 -6.67 -10.94 42.65
N ILE A 48 -6.66 -11.94 43.54
CA ILE A 48 -7.90 -12.55 44.08
C ILE A 48 -8.58 -11.61 45.10
N ALA A 49 -7.81 -10.82 45.85
CA ALA A 49 -8.32 -9.81 46.77
C ALA A 49 -8.97 -8.60 46.07
N ALA A 50 -8.85 -8.49 44.74
CA ALA A 50 -9.48 -7.42 43.97
C ALA A 50 -11.00 -7.45 44.09
N GLY A 51 -11.62 -8.62 44.29
CA GLY A 51 -13.07 -8.78 44.50
C GLY A 51 -13.93 -8.13 43.40
N PHE A 52 -15.24 -8.18 43.56
CA PHE A 52 -16.17 -7.36 42.78
C PHE A 52 -17.11 -6.61 43.72
N ILE A 53 -17.58 -5.43 43.30
CA ILE A 53 -18.54 -4.64 44.08
C ILE A 53 -19.94 -5.12 43.73
N GLY A 54 -20.68 -5.61 44.72
CA GLY A 54 -22.06 -6.03 44.51
C GLY A 54 -23.02 -4.84 44.34
N PRO A 55 -24.28 -5.09 43.94
CA PRO A 55 -25.28 -4.03 43.69
C PRO A 55 -25.55 -3.11 44.89
N ALA A 56 -25.24 -3.57 46.12
CA ALA A 56 -25.37 -2.81 47.36
C ALA A 56 -24.07 -2.09 47.79
N GLY A 57 -23.07 -1.96 46.91
CA GLY A 57 -21.82 -1.24 47.19
C GLY A 57 -20.80 -1.97 48.07
N LEU A 58 -21.12 -3.18 48.54
CA LEU A 58 -20.23 -3.99 49.37
C LEU A 58 -19.29 -4.86 48.50
N LYS A 59 -17.99 -4.80 48.82
CA LYS A 59 -16.94 -5.58 48.14
C LYS A 59 -17.03 -7.06 48.53
N ARG A 60 -17.25 -7.94 47.54
CA ARG A 60 -17.33 -9.40 47.71
C ARG A 60 -16.14 -10.07 47.06
N ILE A 61 -15.62 -11.11 47.70
CA ILE A 61 -14.51 -11.94 47.18
C ILE A 61 -15.09 -13.33 46.93
N ASP A 62 -15.21 -13.73 45.67
CA ASP A 62 -15.66 -15.08 45.31
C ASP A 62 -14.49 -16.07 45.45
N ARG A 63 -14.66 -17.05 46.34
CA ARG A 63 -13.67 -18.11 46.62
C ARG A 63 -14.05 -19.46 45.98
N SER A 64 -15.19 -19.53 45.29
CA SER A 64 -15.75 -20.78 44.74
C SER A 64 -15.11 -21.22 43.42
N GLY A 65 -14.40 -20.32 42.73
CA GLY A 65 -13.77 -20.60 41.43
C GLY A 65 -14.76 -20.72 40.26
N ALA A 66 -16.05 -20.45 40.48
CA ALA A 66 -17.03 -20.40 39.41
C ALA A 66 -16.90 -19.08 38.64
N GLN A 67 -16.34 -19.15 37.44
CA GLN A 67 -16.26 -18.01 36.53
C GLN A 67 -17.68 -17.72 36.00
N GLN A 68 -18.47 -16.90 36.70
CA GLN A 68 -19.69 -16.34 36.12
C GLN A 68 -19.29 -15.33 35.04
N GLY A 69 -19.10 -15.83 33.82
CA GLY A 69 -18.91 -15.03 32.63
C GLY A 69 -20.20 -14.30 32.29
N THR A 70 -20.28 -13.02 32.62
CA THR A 70 -21.15 -12.10 31.91
C THR A 70 -20.66 -12.04 30.46
N ALA A 71 -21.38 -12.69 29.55
CA ALA A 71 -21.17 -12.63 28.12
C ALA A 71 -21.55 -11.23 27.61
N GLY A 72 -20.75 -10.22 27.93
CA GLY A 72 -20.74 -8.97 27.19
C GLY A 72 -20.14 -9.24 25.82
N LYS A 73 -20.94 -9.07 24.76
CA LYS A 73 -20.45 -8.98 23.37
C LYS A 73 -19.26 -8.01 23.36
N ARG A 74 -18.05 -8.54 23.20
CA ARG A 74 -16.89 -7.73 22.84
C ARG A 74 -17.06 -7.33 21.38
N SER A 75 -17.71 -6.20 21.14
CA SER A 75 -17.37 -5.42 19.96
C SER A 75 -15.93 -4.95 20.18
N SER A 76 -14.96 -5.67 19.65
CA SER A 76 -13.65 -5.08 19.40
C SER A 76 -13.85 -4.04 18.32
N ALA A 77 -14.31 -2.84 18.71
CA ALA A 77 -14.03 -1.67 17.91
C ALA A 77 -12.51 -1.65 17.75
N SER A 78 -12.06 -1.88 16.52
CA SER A 78 -10.68 -1.60 16.14
C SER A 78 -10.46 -0.14 16.50
N VAL A 79 -9.74 0.10 17.60
CA VAL A 79 -9.28 1.45 17.93
C VAL A 79 -8.35 1.82 16.79
N GLU A 80 -8.85 2.62 15.83
CA GLU A 80 -8.01 3.18 14.78
C GLU A 80 -6.90 3.96 15.47
N VAL A 81 -5.67 3.46 15.35
CA VAL A 81 -4.49 4.14 15.87
C VAL A 81 -4.31 5.39 15.02
N GLN A 82 -4.76 6.53 15.53
CA GLN A 82 -4.53 7.81 14.87
C GLN A 82 -3.05 8.16 15.00
N LEU A 83 -2.34 8.11 13.87
CA LEU A 83 -0.93 8.53 13.79
C LEU A 83 -0.81 10.03 14.17
N PRO A 84 0.29 10.45 14.81
CA PRO A 84 0.55 11.85 15.11
C PRO A 84 0.44 12.72 13.86
N LEU A 85 -0.31 13.82 13.96
CA LEU A 85 -0.46 14.79 12.87
C LEU A 85 0.76 15.71 12.82
N HIS A 86 1.46 15.70 11.69
CA HIS A 86 2.55 16.59 11.34
C HIS A 86 2.01 17.78 10.53
N VAL A 87 2.30 18.99 10.99
CA VAL A 87 1.84 20.24 10.37
C VAL A 87 3.02 21.16 10.14
N VAL A 88 3.21 21.58 8.88
CA VAL A 88 4.16 22.63 8.51
C VAL A 88 3.36 23.88 8.20
N GLU A 89 3.31 24.84 9.13
CA GLU A 89 2.58 26.10 8.95
C GLU A 89 3.23 26.97 7.88
N GLN A 90 4.50 27.30 8.09
CA GLN A 90 5.30 28.16 7.21
C GLN A 90 6.60 27.44 6.85
N PRO A 91 6.66 26.78 5.68
CA PRO A 91 7.87 26.08 5.27
C PRO A 91 9.00 27.07 4.95
N ALA A 92 10.20 26.79 5.45
CA ALA A 92 11.40 27.54 5.09
C ALA A 92 11.82 27.29 3.62
N PHE A 93 11.41 26.16 3.06
CA PHE A 93 11.65 25.76 1.67
C PHE A 93 10.71 24.62 1.28
N HIS A 94 10.60 24.37 -0.02
CA HIS A 94 9.80 23.26 -0.57
C HIS A 94 10.70 22.16 -1.14
N VAL A 95 10.28 20.91 -0.96
CA VAL A 95 10.77 19.74 -1.68
C VAL A 95 9.63 19.24 -2.56
N CYS A 96 9.74 19.41 -3.87
CA CYS A 96 8.70 19.03 -4.81
C CYS A 96 8.90 17.59 -5.29
N VAL A 97 7.83 16.81 -5.25
CA VAL A 97 7.78 15.42 -5.69
C VAL A 97 6.77 15.31 -6.81
N VAL A 98 7.17 14.75 -7.95
CA VAL A 98 6.27 14.42 -9.06
C VAL A 98 6.16 12.89 -9.12
N PRO A 99 5.19 12.27 -8.43
CA PRO A 99 4.99 10.83 -8.49
C PRO A 99 4.49 10.39 -9.87
N ASP A 100 4.74 9.12 -10.22
CA ASP A 100 4.26 8.52 -11.47
C ASP A 100 2.75 8.28 -11.45
N MET A 101 2.25 7.84 -10.30
CA MET A 101 0.84 7.55 -10.07
C MET A 101 0.19 6.64 -11.12
N VAL A 102 0.82 5.51 -11.42
CA VAL A 102 0.27 4.51 -12.35
C VAL A 102 -1.14 4.09 -11.90
N GLY A 103 -2.12 4.19 -12.79
CA GLY A 103 -3.54 3.92 -12.47
C GLY A 103 -4.23 4.99 -11.60
N GLY A 104 -3.58 6.13 -11.38
CA GLY A 104 -4.06 7.24 -10.54
C GLY A 104 -3.76 7.08 -9.05
N ARG A 105 -2.77 6.25 -8.67
CA ARG A 105 -2.42 5.96 -7.26
C ARG A 105 -0.94 5.88 -6.99
N LEU A 106 -0.55 6.17 -5.74
CA LEU A 106 0.83 6.05 -5.30
C LEU A 106 1.29 4.60 -5.34
N SER A 107 2.23 4.32 -6.23
CA SER A 107 2.98 3.06 -6.27
C SER A 107 3.90 2.92 -5.05
N SER A 108 4.51 1.74 -4.85
CA SER A 108 5.56 1.57 -3.84
C SER A 108 6.73 2.53 -4.10
N HIS A 109 7.15 2.69 -5.36
CA HIS A 109 8.23 3.60 -5.73
C HIS A 109 7.87 5.06 -5.41
N ASP A 110 6.63 5.49 -5.65
CA ASP A 110 6.18 6.83 -5.27
C ASP A 110 6.24 7.05 -3.75
N LYS A 111 5.92 6.03 -2.96
CA LYS A 111 5.98 6.08 -1.49
C LYS A 111 7.41 6.14 -0.97
N ASP A 112 8.33 5.38 -1.57
CA ASP A 112 9.77 5.45 -1.26
C ASP A 112 10.31 6.86 -1.55
N LEU A 113 9.87 7.46 -2.66
CA LEU A 113 10.25 8.80 -3.09
C LEU A 113 9.72 9.88 -2.13
N LEU A 114 8.48 9.74 -1.66
CA LEU A 114 7.90 10.62 -0.64
C LEU A 114 8.61 10.47 0.72
N GLY A 115 9.01 9.26 1.08
CA GLY A 115 9.89 9.00 2.25
C GLY A 115 11.22 9.75 2.13
N LEU A 116 11.86 9.70 0.96
CA LEU A 116 13.08 10.46 0.68
C LEU A 116 12.83 11.98 0.76
N ALA A 117 11.71 12.45 0.20
CA ALA A 117 11.34 13.86 0.25
C ALA A 117 11.17 14.36 1.69
N ARG A 118 10.52 13.55 2.55
CA ARG A 118 10.35 13.87 3.98
C ARG A 118 11.69 13.96 4.69
N LYS A 119 12.61 13.02 4.41
CA LYS A 119 13.98 13.05 4.95
C LYS A 119 14.73 14.32 4.56
N LEU A 120 14.59 14.77 3.31
CA LEU A 120 15.21 16.00 2.82
C LEU A 120 14.56 17.27 3.37
N ALA A 121 13.26 17.24 3.58
CA ALA A 121 12.52 18.38 4.11
C ALA A 121 12.78 18.58 5.62
N GLY A 122 13.06 17.50 6.38
CA GLY A 122 13.28 17.57 7.83
C GLY A 122 12.09 18.23 8.55
N ASP A 123 12.34 18.97 9.63
CA ASP A 123 11.26 19.64 10.39
C ASP A 123 10.85 21.01 9.81
N SER A 124 11.66 21.58 8.90
CA SER A 124 11.52 22.98 8.45
C SER A 124 11.04 23.13 7.01
N GLY A 125 11.17 22.08 6.19
CA GLY A 125 10.69 22.05 4.81
C GLY A 125 9.30 21.43 4.69
N ALA A 126 8.57 21.81 3.64
CA ALA A 126 7.34 21.14 3.24
C ALA A 126 7.57 20.24 2.02
N VAL A 127 7.00 19.03 2.06
CA VAL A 127 6.89 18.13 0.92
C VAL A 127 5.66 18.51 0.11
N VAL A 128 5.87 18.85 -1.16
CA VAL A 128 4.83 19.22 -2.12
C VAL A 128 4.69 18.09 -3.14
N ALA A 129 3.54 17.41 -3.16
CA ALA A 129 3.22 16.48 -4.24
C ALA A 129 2.58 17.25 -5.40
N VAL A 130 3.14 17.10 -6.61
CA VAL A 130 2.62 17.68 -7.85
C VAL A 130 2.04 16.56 -8.70
N VAL A 131 0.72 16.54 -8.84
CA VAL A 131 -0.04 15.47 -9.48
C VAL A 131 -0.70 16.00 -10.76
N PHE A 132 -0.63 15.21 -11.82
CA PHE A 132 -1.23 15.52 -13.12
C PHE A 132 -2.49 14.70 -13.36
N GLY A 133 -3.52 15.33 -13.93
CA GLY A 133 -4.77 14.66 -14.29
C GLY A 133 -5.62 14.28 -13.07
N GLU A 134 -6.60 13.42 -13.29
CA GLU A 134 -7.42 12.86 -12.21
C GLU A 134 -6.63 11.80 -11.41
N ASP A 135 -6.63 11.93 -10.08
CA ASP A 135 -6.11 10.93 -9.16
C ASP A 135 -7.23 10.23 -8.36
N LYS A 136 -6.96 9.00 -7.94
CA LYS A 136 -7.84 8.16 -7.10
C LYS A 136 -7.18 7.88 -5.75
N GLU A 137 -6.24 8.72 -5.35
CA GLU A 137 -5.43 8.52 -4.16
C GLU A 137 -6.04 9.24 -2.97
N SER A 138 -6.18 8.51 -1.86
CA SER A 138 -6.69 9.04 -0.59
C SER A 138 -5.61 9.10 0.50
N ALA A 139 -4.48 8.44 0.29
CA ALA A 139 -3.45 8.22 1.30
C ALA A 139 -2.26 9.18 1.21
N PHE A 140 -2.40 10.35 0.56
CA PHE A 140 -1.33 11.36 0.55
C PHE A 140 -0.93 11.81 1.96
N ASP A 141 -1.87 11.82 2.90
CA ASP A 141 -1.66 12.22 4.30
C ASP A 141 -0.73 11.26 5.03
N THR A 142 -0.93 9.96 4.85
CA THR A 142 -0.09 8.90 5.44
C THR A 142 1.18 8.64 4.63
N ALA A 143 1.25 9.12 3.39
CA ALA A 143 2.44 9.02 2.54
C ALA A 143 3.48 10.14 2.78
N GLY A 144 3.20 11.12 3.65
CA GLY A 144 4.17 12.16 4.01
C GLY A 144 4.02 13.51 3.30
N VAL A 145 2.90 13.75 2.61
CA VAL A 145 2.67 14.97 1.82
C VAL A 145 2.14 16.10 2.69
N ASP A 146 2.82 17.26 2.72
CA ASP A 146 2.35 18.44 3.45
C ASP A 146 1.48 19.37 2.60
N ARG A 147 1.77 19.42 1.29
CA ARG A 147 1.07 20.24 0.30
C ARG A 147 0.74 19.41 -0.94
N LEU A 148 -0.45 19.55 -1.47
CA LEU A 148 -0.88 18.86 -2.69
C LEU A 148 -1.25 19.87 -3.76
N LEU A 149 -0.53 19.82 -4.88
CA LEU A 149 -0.83 20.58 -6.09
C LEU A 149 -1.39 19.64 -7.14
N ARG A 150 -2.67 19.82 -7.49
CA ARG A 150 -3.32 19.09 -8.57
C ARG A 150 -3.36 19.96 -9.82
N ILE A 151 -2.76 19.49 -10.90
CA ILE A 151 -2.76 20.14 -12.20
C ILE A 151 -3.69 19.34 -13.10
N THR A 152 -4.92 19.83 -13.23
CA THR A 152 -6.00 19.16 -13.99
C THR A 152 -6.16 19.77 -15.39
N GLY A 153 -6.82 19.02 -16.26
CA GLY A 153 -7.19 19.43 -17.62
C GLY A 153 -6.81 18.38 -18.66
N ASP A 154 -7.62 18.26 -19.70
CA ASP A 154 -7.55 17.21 -20.73
C ASP A 154 -6.17 17.10 -21.41
N THR A 155 -5.38 18.18 -21.42
CA THR A 155 -4.01 18.19 -21.98
C THR A 155 -3.01 17.36 -21.15
N PHE A 156 -3.31 17.07 -19.89
CA PHE A 156 -2.45 16.30 -19.00
C PHE A 156 -2.86 14.82 -18.91
N ASP A 157 -4.00 14.48 -19.50
CA ASP A 157 -4.47 13.10 -19.64
C ASP A 157 -3.60 12.37 -20.67
N GLY A 158 -3.15 11.17 -20.32
CA GLY A 158 -2.23 10.40 -21.16
C GLY A 158 -0.80 10.97 -21.23
N TYR A 159 -0.08 10.64 -22.29
CA TYR A 159 1.34 10.95 -22.46
C TYR A 159 1.55 12.36 -23.05
N ALA A 160 1.76 13.34 -22.16
CA ALA A 160 1.96 14.74 -22.54
C ALA A 160 3.23 15.38 -21.91
N PRO A 161 4.44 14.89 -22.24
CA PRO A 161 5.66 15.32 -21.56
C PRO A 161 5.98 16.82 -21.72
N GLU A 162 5.67 17.42 -22.87
CA GLU A 162 5.96 18.84 -23.13
C GLU A 162 5.08 19.76 -22.28
N ALA A 163 3.77 19.50 -22.23
CA ALA A 163 2.83 20.23 -21.39
C ALA A 163 3.16 20.08 -19.90
N ARG A 164 3.50 18.85 -19.44
CA ARG A 164 3.91 18.59 -18.07
C ARG A 164 5.17 19.39 -17.69
N VAL A 165 6.17 19.48 -18.55
CA VAL A 165 7.38 20.30 -18.28
C VAL A 165 7.06 21.80 -18.17
N LEU A 166 6.14 22.32 -19.00
CA LEU A 166 5.71 23.72 -18.89
C LEU A 166 4.95 23.98 -17.59
N ALA A 167 4.13 23.04 -17.14
CA ALA A 167 3.46 23.11 -15.84
C ALA A 167 4.48 23.10 -14.69
N LEU A 168 5.45 22.19 -14.71
CA LEU A 168 6.53 22.15 -13.70
C LEU A 168 7.39 23.41 -13.72
N SER A 169 7.56 24.06 -14.88
CA SER A 169 8.25 25.36 -14.97
C SER A 169 7.47 26.48 -14.28
N ALA A 170 6.13 26.43 -14.32
CA ALA A 170 5.29 27.35 -13.55
C ALA A 170 5.41 27.10 -12.04
N VAL A 171 5.48 25.84 -11.62
CA VAL A 171 5.75 25.46 -10.23
C VAL A 171 7.12 25.98 -9.77
N GLU A 172 8.17 25.78 -10.57
CA GLU A 172 9.51 26.31 -10.28
C GLU A 172 9.48 27.82 -10.08
N SER A 173 8.79 28.55 -10.96
CA SER A 173 8.70 30.01 -10.89
C SER A 173 7.97 30.51 -9.64
N GLN A 174 6.99 29.75 -9.14
CA GLN A 174 6.19 30.11 -7.97
C GLN A 174 6.84 29.69 -6.64
N LEU A 175 7.43 28.49 -6.58
CA LEU A 175 7.88 27.88 -5.32
C LEU A 175 9.39 27.88 -5.13
N ALA A 176 10.17 28.02 -6.21
CA ALA A 176 11.63 27.87 -6.23
C ALA A 176 12.11 26.72 -5.31
N PRO A 177 11.63 25.48 -5.52
CA PRO A 177 11.91 24.38 -4.61
C PRO A 177 13.42 24.12 -4.48
N ARG A 178 13.81 23.70 -3.27
CA ARG A 178 15.19 23.33 -2.97
C ARG A 178 15.58 22.06 -3.71
N HIS A 179 14.65 21.09 -3.75
CA HIS A 179 14.83 19.85 -4.48
C HIS A 179 13.58 19.47 -5.27
N TRP A 180 13.81 18.91 -6.45
CA TRP A 180 12.87 18.20 -7.30
C TRP A 180 13.18 16.71 -7.24
N LEU A 181 12.16 15.91 -6.91
CA LEU A 181 12.24 14.47 -6.83
C LEU A 181 11.25 13.85 -7.81
N LEU A 182 11.75 12.98 -8.67
CA LEU A 182 10.93 12.17 -9.57
C LEU A 182 11.40 10.70 -9.51
N PRO A 183 10.51 9.72 -9.74
CA PRO A 183 10.91 8.34 -9.94
C PRO A 183 11.85 8.24 -11.15
N ASP A 184 12.99 7.56 -11.08
CA ASP A 184 13.80 7.19 -12.26
C ASP A 184 13.21 5.95 -12.94
N SER A 185 11.92 6.03 -13.24
CA SER A 185 11.10 4.96 -13.79
C SER A 185 11.03 5.02 -15.31
N ARG A 186 10.59 3.91 -15.92
CA ARG A 186 10.29 3.85 -17.37
C ARG A 186 8.87 4.32 -17.70
N THR A 187 8.00 4.39 -16.69
CA THR A 187 6.57 4.70 -16.78
C THR A 187 6.29 6.18 -16.97
N GLY A 188 7.23 7.08 -16.63
CA GLY A 188 7.15 8.49 -17.01
C GLY A 188 8.10 9.41 -16.28
N GLY A 189 8.27 9.22 -14.97
CA GLY A 189 9.04 10.10 -14.09
C GLY A 189 10.49 10.28 -14.54
N GLY A 190 11.13 9.21 -15.02
CA GLY A 190 12.51 9.25 -15.47
C GLY A 190 12.68 10.16 -16.69
N GLU A 191 11.79 10.08 -17.66
CA GLU A 191 11.83 10.94 -18.84
C GLU A 191 11.47 12.39 -18.48
N LEU A 192 10.36 12.58 -17.74
CA LEU A 192 9.86 13.88 -17.33
C LEU A 192 10.93 14.66 -16.55
N GLY A 193 11.61 13.99 -15.62
CA GLY A 193 12.63 14.60 -14.79
C GLY A 193 13.90 14.97 -15.57
N ARG A 194 14.28 14.18 -16.58
CA ARG A 194 15.38 14.55 -17.51
C ARG A 194 15.01 15.77 -18.36
N ARG A 195 13.77 15.86 -18.83
CA ARG A 195 13.28 17.03 -19.57
C ARG A 195 13.22 18.27 -18.70
N LEU A 196 12.73 18.14 -17.46
CA LEU A 196 12.72 19.23 -16.48
C LEU A 196 14.16 19.70 -16.20
N ALA A 197 15.09 18.78 -15.96
CA ALA A 197 16.49 19.11 -15.74
C ALA A 197 17.09 19.93 -16.90
N ALA A 198 16.85 19.50 -18.14
CA ALA A 198 17.28 20.25 -19.32
C ALA A 198 16.63 21.64 -19.40
N LYS A 199 15.33 21.75 -19.07
CA LYS A 199 14.60 23.01 -19.04
C LYS A 199 15.13 23.99 -18.00
N LEU A 200 15.57 23.48 -16.84
CA LEU A 200 16.13 24.27 -15.73
C LEU A 200 17.63 24.53 -15.86
N GLY A 201 18.32 23.88 -16.80
CA GLY A 201 19.79 23.94 -16.91
C GLY A 201 20.52 23.23 -15.77
N GLU A 202 19.86 22.28 -15.10
CA GLU A 202 20.37 21.56 -13.94
C GLU A 202 20.90 20.17 -14.33
N ARG A 203 21.96 19.69 -13.65
CA ARG A 203 22.49 18.34 -13.87
C ARG A 203 21.90 17.35 -12.84
N PRO A 204 20.95 16.48 -13.24
CA PRO A 204 20.27 15.62 -12.29
C PRO A 204 21.21 14.52 -11.77
N ALA A 205 20.95 14.01 -10.55
CA ALA A 205 21.45 12.69 -10.16
C ALA A 205 20.43 11.63 -10.58
N THR A 206 20.90 10.58 -11.23
CA THR A 206 20.06 9.50 -11.75
C THR A 206 20.28 8.22 -10.96
N ARG A 207 19.28 7.33 -10.94
CA ARG A 207 19.30 6.05 -10.22
C ARG A 207 19.76 6.19 -8.77
N VAL A 208 19.35 7.28 -8.11
CA VAL A 208 19.72 7.55 -6.72
C VAL A 208 19.00 6.56 -5.82
N TRP A 209 19.74 5.69 -5.17
CA TRP A 209 19.18 4.70 -4.24
C TRP A 209 19.43 5.09 -2.78
N GLN A 210 20.26 6.11 -2.52
CA GLN A 210 20.48 6.62 -1.17
C GLN A 210 20.87 8.09 -1.18
N VAL A 211 20.36 8.83 -0.20
CA VAL A 211 20.89 10.14 0.20
C VAL A 211 21.41 10.06 1.64
N ALA A 212 22.67 10.43 1.83
CA ALA A 212 23.37 10.41 3.11
C ALA A 212 23.95 11.80 3.40
N GLY A 213 23.25 12.57 4.26
CA GLY A 213 23.57 13.98 4.47
C GLY A 213 23.46 14.77 3.16
N GLU A 214 24.50 15.55 2.84
CA GLU A 214 24.59 16.37 1.63
C GLU A 214 25.13 15.61 0.40
N GLN A 215 25.02 14.29 0.38
CA GLN A 215 25.54 13.43 -0.69
C GLN A 215 24.44 12.53 -1.26
N ALA A 216 24.34 12.49 -2.58
CA ALA A 216 23.50 11.55 -3.31
C ALA A 216 24.37 10.41 -3.87
N ILE A 217 23.90 9.18 -3.69
CA ILE A 217 24.55 7.96 -4.16
C ILE A 217 23.64 7.28 -5.19
N GLY A 218 24.14 7.09 -6.40
CA GLY A 218 23.38 6.49 -7.50
C GLY A 218 24.10 5.31 -8.15
N ARG A 219 23.31 4.40 -8.74
CA ARG A 219 23.83 3.22 -9.46
C ARG A 219 24.40 3.60 -10.83
N ALA A 220 25.58 3.11 -11.16
CA ALA A 220 26.25 3.27 -12.45
C ALA A 220 26.85 1.94 -12.94
N GLY A 221 27.46 1.94 -14.15
CA GLY A 221 28.12 0.76 -14.71
C GLY A 221 27.21 -0.47 -14.80
N SER A 222 25.97 -0.27 -15.29
CA SER A 222 24.94 -1.32 -15.31
C SER A 222 24.58 -1.90 -13.92
N GLY A 223 24.76 -1.11 -12.86
CA GLY A 223 24.45 -1.50 -11.47
C GLY A 223 25.62 -2.12 -10.72
N GLN A 224 26.82 -2.17 -11.31
CA GLN A 224 28.00 -2.75 -10.68
C GLN A 224 28.81 -1.74 -9.85
N GLN A 225 28.48 -0.46 -9.96
CA GLN A 225 29.23 0.62 -9.32
C GLN A 225 28.27 1.62 -8.69
N ASP A 226 28.73 2.26 -7.62
CA ASP A 226 28.06 3.42 -7.02
C ASP A 226 28.85 4.68 -7.34
N ILE A 227 28.13 5.72 -7.76
CA ILE A 227 28.67 7.06 -7.94
C ILE A 227 28.11 7.94 -6.84
N GLN A 228 29.01 8.59 -6.11
CA GLN A 228 28.67 9.57 -5.09
C GLN A 228 28.92 10.98 -5.62
N ARG A 229 28.00 11.90 -5.32
CA ARG A 229 28.16 13.33 -5.60
C ARG A 229 27.44 14.19 -4.56
N ALA A 230 27.78 15.48 -4.51
CA ALA A 230 27.02 16.47 -3.76
C ALA A 230 25.53 16.44 -4.17
N LEU A 231 24.64 16.58 -3.18
CA LEU A 231 23.20 16.50 -3.33
C LEU A 231 22.71 17.55 -4.35
N PRO A 232 22.16 17.12 -5.50
CA PRO A 232 21.72 18.06 -6.53
C PRO A 232 20.32 18.62 -6.24
N ARG A 233 19.95 19.68 -6.95
CA ARG A 233 18.59 20.21 -6.95
C ARG A 233 17.59 19.26 -7.62
N LEU A 234 17.99 18.43 -8.58
CA LEU A 234 17.11 17.47 -9.24
C LEU A 234 17.59 16.03 -9.05
N ILE A 235 16.72 15.20 -8.50
CA ILE A 235 16.99 13.82 -8.12
C ILE A 235 15.99 12.91 -8.85
N LEU A 236 16.51 12.00 -9.66
CA LEU A 236 15.76 10.86 -10.19
C LEU A 236 16.10 9.65 -9.31
N ALA A 237 15.18 9.27 -8.45
CA ALA A 237 15.43 8.23 -7.45
C ALA A 237 15.06 6.84 -8.00
N ALA A 238 15.89 5.85 -7.72
CA ALA A 238 15.56 4.45 -7.94
C ALA A 238 14.45 4.01 -6.96
N ALA A 239 13.78 2.91 -7.26
CA ALA A 239 12.91 2.25 -6.28
C ALA A 239 13.74 1.84 -5.05
N GLU A 240 13.07 1.71 -3.90
CA GLU A 240 13.69 1.37 -2.62
C GLU A 240 14.76 2.39 -2.17
N CYS A 241 14.64 3.66 -2.59
CA CYS A 241 15.61 4.69 -2.24
C CYS A 241 15.58 5.11 -0.77
N THR A 242 14.43 4.94 -0.11
CA THR A 242 14.18 5.26 1.29
C THR A 242 12.92 4.53 1.74
N GLU A 243 12.83 4.18 3.02
CA GLU A 243 11.61 3.61 3.60
C GLU A 243 10.43 4.60 3.50
N PRO A 244 9.24 4.14 3.10
CA PRO A 244 8.02 4.95 3.13
C PRO A 244 7.71 5.54 4.49
N VAL A 245 7.02 6.68 4.50
CA VAL A 245 6.49 7.25 5.75
C VAL A 245 5.44 6.31 6.35
N SER A 246 5.62 5.94 7.61
CA SER A 246 4.69 5.06 8.33
C SER A 246 4.35 5.54 9.74
N GLU A 247 5.03 6.57 10.24
CA GLU A 247 4.96 6.99 11.64
C GLU A 247 4.08 8.22 11.86
N THR A 248 3.81 9.01 10.82
CA THR A 248 3.11 10.29 10.90
C THR A 248 1.98 10.36 9.87
N ARG A 249 0.99 11.19 10.17
CA ARG A 249 -0.03 11.65 9.23
C ARG A 249 0.19 13.13 8.96
N HIS A 250 -0.06 13.60 7.75
CA HIS A 250 0.16 14.98 7.34
C HIS A 250 -1.16 15.67 6.96
N GLU A 251 -1.21 16.98 7.03
CA GLU A 251 -2.45 17.75 6.78
C GLU A 251 -2.84 17.82 5.29
N VAL A 252 -1.88 17.67 4.36
CA VAL A 252 -2.11 17.74 2.91
C VAL A 252 -2.87 19.01 2.50
N ARG A 253 -2.33 20.20 2.79
CA ARG A 253 -3.02 21.45 2.40
C ARG A 253 -3.02 21.59 0.87
N PRO A 254 -4.15 21.94 0.23
CA PRO A 254 -4.17 22.20 -1.20
C PRO A 254 -3.27 23.40 -1.53
N LEU A 255 -2.54 23.28 -2.62
CA LEU A 255 -1.72 24.33 -3.20
C LEU A 255 -2.23 24.63 -4.59
N GLU A 256 -2.43 25.91 -4.89
CA GLU A 256 -2.91 26.38 -6.20
C GLU A 256 -1.77 27.06 -6.98
N LEU A 257 -1.75 26.87 -8.29
CA LEU A 257 -0.87 27.61 -9.18
C LEU A 257 -1.47 28.98 -9.48
N GLY A 258 -0.77 30.05 -9.08
CA GLY A 258 -1.17 31.42 -9.38
C GLY A 258 -0.81 31.87 -10.79
N ALA A 259 0.20 31.23 -11.40
CA ALA A 259 0.65 31.54 -12.75
C ALA A 259 -0.09 30.71 -13.80
N LYS A 260 -0.41 31.33 -14.94
CA LYS A 260 -0.92 30.59 -16.10
C LYS A 260 0.19 29.68 -16.64
N ILE A 261 -0.16 28.41 -16.85
CA ILE A 261 0.73 27.45 -17.50
C ILE A 261 0.88 27.87 -18.97
N ALA A 262 2.12 28.02 -19.41
CA ALA A 262 2.41 28.33 -20.81
C ALA A 262 1.88 27.20 -21.71
N HIS A 263 1.29 27.57 -22.85
CA HIS A 263 0.83 26.61 -23.84
C HIS A 263 1.88 26.42 -24.94
N SER A 264 2.05 25.18 -25.39
CA SER A 264 2.80 24.85 -26.59
C SER A 264 2.00 23.90 -27.47
N LEU A 265 2.12 24.05 -28.78
CA LEU A 265 1.57 23.09 -29.73
C LEU A 265 2.25 21.73 -29.49
N PRO A 266 1.48 20.65 -29.26
CA PRO A 266 2.05 19.33 -29.00
C PRO A 266 2.75 18.83 -30.27
N ARG A 267 3.99 18.38 -30.13
CA ARG A 267 4.75 17.72 -31.22
C ARG A 267 4.63 16.20 -31.19
N ILE A 268 4.04 15.68 -30.13
CA ILE A 268 3.82 14.26 -29.89
C ILE A 268 2.32 14.06 -29.76
N GLU A 269 1.81 13.06 -30.47
CA GLU A 269 0.42 12.61 -30.36
C GLU A 269 0.41 11.28 -29.62
N ASP A 270 -0.33 11.22 -28.52
CA ASP A 270 -0.56 9.98 -27.78
C ASP A 270 -1.69 9.19 -28.47
N LEU A 271 -1.35 8.03 -29.03
CA LEU A 271 -2.32 7.12 -29.66
C LEU A 271 -2.98 6.17 -28.63
N GLY A 272 -2.72 6.39 -27.34
CA GLY A 272 -3.25 5.61 -26.25
C GLY A 272 -2.47 4.32 -25.97
N PRO A 273 -2.84 3.62 -24.88
CA PRO A 273 -2.18 2.39 -24.50
C PRO A 273 -2.43 1.29 -25.53
N VAL A 274 -1.37 0.60 -25.94
CA VAL A 274 -1.47 -0.62 -26.74
C VAL A 274 -1.77 -1.78 -25.79
N ALA A 275 -2.75 -2.61 -26.14
CA ALA A 275 -3.08 -3.80 -25.35
C ALA A 275 -1.86 -4.72 -25.27
N VAL A 276 -1.29 -4.82 -24.07
CA VAL A 276 -0.26 -5.80 -23.73
C VAL A 276 -0.95 -7.05 -23.18
N ASP A 277 -0.37 -8.21 -23.43
CA ASP A 277 -0.85 -9.46 -22.83
C ASP A 277 -0.82 -9.34 -21.29
N PRO A 278 -1.97 -9.42 -20.59
CA PRO A 278 -2.02 -9.39 -19.13
C PRO A 278 -1.14 -10.47 -18.47
N ALA A 279 -0.86 -11.57 -19.18
CA ALA A 279 0.06 -12.61 -18.73
C ALA A 279 1.54 -12.16 -18.69
N GLN A 280 1.87 -10.98 -19.20
CA GLN A 280 3.22 -10.41 -19.12
C GLN A 280 3.36 -9.28 -18.09
N ILE A 281 2.25 -8.81 -17.51
CA ILE A 281 2.24 -7.74 -16.52
C ILE A 281 2.79 -8.25 -15.17
N PRO A 282 3.78 -7.58 -14.56
CA PRO A 282 4.21 -7.88 -13.19
C PRO A 282 3.04 -7.74 -12.21
N MET A 283 2.85 -8.72 -11.32
CA MET A 283 1.69 -8.72 -10.41
C MET A 283 1.59 -7.49 -9.51
N ALA A 284 2.73 -6.90 -9.12
CA ALA A 284 2.75 -5.71 -8.27
C ALA A 284 2.10 -4.49 -8.95
N GLU A 285 2.08 -4.46 -10.29
CA GLU A 285 1.56 -3.37 -11.11
C GLU A 285 0.19 -3.69 -11.72
N ALA A 286 -0.30 -4.93 -11.53
CA ALA A 286 -1.52 -5.38 -12.16
C ALA A 286 -2.76 -4.74 -11.54
N GLU A 287 -3.54 -4.02 -12.36
CA GLU A 287 -4.78 -3.37 -11.91
C GLU A 287 -5.93 -4.35 -11.65
N PHE A 288 -5.99 -5.46 -12.39
CA PHE A 288 -6.98 -6.51 -12.23
C PHE A 288 -6.30 -7.87 -12.13
N ILE A 289 -6.43 -8.51 -10.97
CA ILE A 289 -5.85 -9.83 -10.71
C ILE A 289 -6.96 -10.86 -10.54
N LEU A 290 -6.90 -11.94 -11.33
CA LEU A 290 -7.65 -13.17 -11.08
C LEU A 290 -6.72 -14.16 -10.38
N SER A 291 -7.02 -14.51 -9.13
CA SER A 291 -6.16 -15.34 -8.30
C SER A 291 -6.80 -16.67 -7.93
N GLY A 292 -6.10 -17.77 -8.23
CA GLY A 292 -6.53 -19.13 -7.94
C GLY A 292 -5.95 -19.71 -6.65
N GLY A 293 -6.76 -20.47 -5.91
CA GLY A 293 -6.35 -21.22 -4.74
C GLY A 293 -6.59 -22.72 -4.87
N ASN A 294 -6.43 -23.44 -3.76
CA ASN A 294 -6.66 -24.88 -3.66
C ASN A 294 -8.11 -25.30 -4.05
N GLY A 295 -9.08 -24.39 -3.97
CA GLY A 295 -10.45 -24.65 -4.39
C GLY A 295 -10.68 -24.64 -5.92
N VAL A 296 -9.64 -24.34 -6.72
CA VAL A 296 -9.71 -24.43 -8.19
C VAL A 296 -9.41 -25.86 -8.62
N LYS A 297 -10.39 -26.51 -9.25
CA LYS A 297 -10.25 -27.89 -9.77
C LYS A 297 -9.96 -27.92 -11.27
N ASP A 298 -10.52 -26.99 -12.02
CA ASP A 298 -10.30 -26.86 -13.46
C ASP A 298 -9.44 -25.62 -13.76
N TRP A 299 -8.12 -25.84 -13.80
CA TRP A 299 -7.17 -24.78 -14.13
C TRP A 299 -7.22 -24.36 -15.58
N THR A 300 -7.65 -25.24 -16.50
CA THR A 300 -7.83 -24.87 -17.90
C THR A 300 -8.90 -23.80 -18.04
N LEU A 301 -10.03 -23.98 -17.35
CA LEU A 301 -11.10 -23.00 -17.28
C LEU A 301 -10.67 -21.71 -16.57
N PHE A 302 -9.84 -21.82 -15.52
CA PHE A 302 -9.27 -20.66 -14.85
C PHE A 302 -8.45 -19.78 -15.81
N HIS A 303 -7.54 -20.37 -16.61
CA HIS A 303 -6.75 -19.65 -17.60
C HIS A 303 -7.63 -19.01 -18.68
N GLN A 304 -8.65 -19.73 -19.16
CA GLN A 304 -9.62 -19.17 -20.10
C GLN A 304 -10.37 -17.97 -19.52
N ALA A 305 -10.74 -18.03 -18.24
CA ALA A 305 -11.39 -16.93 -17.55
C ALA A 305 -10.47 -15.72 -17.40
N ALA A 306 -9.19 -15.92 -17.09
CA ALA A 306 -8.20 -14.84 -17.01
C ALA A 306 -8.10 -14.08 -18.34
N VAL A 307 -7.96 -14.81 -19.45
CA VAL A 307 -7.92 -14.25 -20.81
C VAL A 307 -9.22 -13.54 -21.17
N ALA A 308 -10.37 -14.16 -20.88
CA ALA A 308 -11.67 -13.56 -21.15
C ALA A 308 -11.84 -12.24 -20.39
N LEU A 309 -11.42 -12.20 -19.12
CA LEU A 309 -11.50 -11.02 -18.26
C LEU A 309 -10.44 -9.96 -18.57
N GLY A 310 -9.36 -10.31 -19.28
CA GLY A 310 -8.18 -9.45 -19.42
C GLY A 310 -7.46 -9.26 -18.08
N ALA A 311 -7.56 -10.24 -17.18
CA ALA A 311 -6.99 -10.17 -15.85
C ALA A 311 -5.58 -10.77 -15.82
N THR A 312 -4.72 -10.20 -14.99
CA THR A 312 -3.42 -10.76 -14.69
C THR A 312 -3.61 -11.96 -13.75
N GLU A 313 -3.01 -13.10 -14.08
CA GLU A 313 -3.13 -14.29 -13.25
C GLU A 313 -2.32 -14.17 -11.96
N GLY A 314 -2.89 -14.65 -10.86
CA GLY A 314 -2.20 -14.83 -9.58
C GLY A 314 -2.57 -16.16 -8.96
N ALA A 315 -1.85 -16.55 -7.91
CA ALA A 315 -2.10 -17.80 -7.20
C ALA A 315 -1.78 -17.71 -5.72
N SER A 316 -2.50 -18.47 -4.90
CA SER A 316 -2.10 -18.73 -3.52
C SER A 316 -0.83 -19.59 -3.47
N ARG A 317 -0.11 -19.55 -2.35
CA ARG A 317 1.04 -20.42 -2.13
C ARG A 317 0.72 -21.90 -2.37
N VAL A 318 -0.43 -22.37 -1.90
CA VAL A 318 -0.81 -23.80 -2.05
C VAL A 318 -0.89 -24.18 -3.53
N ALA A 319 -1.53 -23.35 -4.34
CA ALA A 319 -1.63 -23.59 -5.79
C ALA A 319 -0.26 -23.58 -6.51
N VAL A 320 0.70 -22.79 -6.02
CA VAL A 320 2.07 -22.78 -6.55
C VAL A 320 2.84 -24.02 -6.10
N ASP A 321 2.75 -24.37 -4.82
CA ASP A 321 3.41 -25.54 -4.24
C ASP A 321 2.88 -26.84 -4.89
N ASP A 322 1.60 -26.88 -5.28
CA ASP A 322 0.97 -27.99 -6.04
C ASP A 322 1.32 -27.99 -7.55
N GLY A 323 2.06 -26.99 -8.02
CA GLY A 323 2.55 -26.92 -9.40
C GLY A 323 1.57 -26.36 -10.43
N PHE A 324 0.44 -25.78 -10.02
CA PHE A 324 -0.54 -25.21 -10.94
C PHE A 324 -0.13 -23.84 -11.50
N MET A 325 0.79 -23.14 -10.84
CA MET A 325 1.21 -21.80 -11.23
C MET A 325 2.68 -21.55 -10.82
N PRO A 326 3.49 -20.81 -11.61
CA PRO A 326 4.85 -20.50 -11.24
C PRO A 326 4.95 -19.56 -10.03
N ARG A 327 6.09 -19.60 -9.34
CA ARG A 327 6.34 -18.85 -8.10
C ARG A 327 6.23 -17.33 -8.24
N ASN A 328 6.54 -16.77 -9.41
CA ASN A 328 6.39 -15.34 -9.70
C ASN A 328 4.91 -14.88 -9.72
N ARG A 329 3.96 -15.82 -9.72
CA ARG A 329 2.52 -15.57 -9.60
C ARG A 329 1.98 -15.76 -8.18
N GLN A 330 2.84 -16.07 -7.21
CA GLN A 330 2.44 -16.27 -5.83
C GLN A 330 2.08 -14.94 -5.14
N VAL A 331 0.88 -14.83 -4.58
CA VAL A 331 0.44 -13.69 -3.77
C VAL A 331 0.49 -14.04 -2.28
N GLY A 332 0.92 -13.07 -1.46
CA GLY A 332 0.96 -13.19 0.00
C GLY A 332 2.28 -12.73 0.62
N ALA A 333 2.41 -12.85 1.95
CA ALA A 333 3.54 -12.34 2.73
C ALA A 333 4.93 -12.86 2.29
N THR A 334 4.99 -14.05 1.70
CA THR A 334 6.23 -14.65 1.15
C THR A 334 6.27 -14.66 -0.38
N GLY A 335 5.26 -14.08 -1.02
CA GLY A 335 5.16 -13.86 -2.46
C GLY A 335 5.13 -12.37 -2.77
N THR A 336 4.44 -11.98 -3.84
CA THR A 336 4.27 -10.57 -4.21
C THR A 336 3.11 -9.95 -3.45
N TRP A 337 3.35 -8.74 -2.97
CA TRP A 337 2.32 -7.87 -2.43
C TRP A 337 1.69 -7.10 -3.60
N VAL A 338 0.38 -7.03 -3.63
CA VAL A 338 -0.37 -6.48 -4.75
C VAL A 338 -1.31 -5.38 -4.28
N THR A 339 -1.48 -4.37 -5.12
CA THR A 339 -2.33 -3.19 -4.89
C THR A 339 -3.36 -3.06 -6.00
N ALA A 340 -3.92 -4.20 -6.44
CA ALA A 340 -4.84 -4.25 -7.56
C ALA A 340 -6.14 -3.49 -7.25
N ARG A 341 -6.72 -2.86 -8.27
CA ARG A 341 -8.05 -2.23 -8.17
C ARG A 341 -9.12 -3.27 -7.90
N VAL A 342 -9.03 -4.40 -8.60
CA VAL A 342 -9.89 -5.56 -8.39
C VAL A 342 -9.03 -6.80 -8.18
N TYR A 343 -9.28 -7.50 -7.08
CA TYR A 343 -8.69 -8.79 -6.78
C TYR A 343 -9.80 -9.83 -6.70
N LEU A 344 -9.90 -10.68 -7.72
CA LEU A 344 -10.85 -11.78 -7.77
C LEU A 344 -10.20 -13.06 -7.25
N ALA A 345 -10.51 -13.42 -6.01
CA ALA A 345 -10.03 -14.62 -5.34
C ALA A 345 -10.97 -15.80 -5.60
N VAL A 346 -10.48 -16.84 -6.28
CA VAL A 346 -11.27 -18.05 -6.60
C VAL A 346 -10.68 -19.25 -5.87
N GLY A 347 -11.46 -19.85 -4.97
CA GLY A 347 -11.04 -21.03 -4.22
C GLY A 347 -9.90 -20.77 -3.23
N ILE A 348 -9.77 -19.54 -2.72
CA ILE A 348 -8.76 -19.15 -1.72
C ILE A 348 -9.44 -19.03 -0.36
N SER A 349 -8.90 -19.72 0.65
CA SER A 349 -9.44 -19.70 2.03
C SER A 349 -9.11 -18.41 2.80
N GLY A 350 -8.03 -17.73 2.43
CA GLY A 350 -7.63 -16.45 3.03
C GLY A 350 -6.81 -16.62 4.31
N ALA A 351 -5.79 -17.48 4.31
CA ALA A 351 -4.80 -17.50 5.39
C ALA A 351 -4.20 -16.10 5.61
N ILE A 352 -3.88 -15.76 6.86
CA ILE A 352 -3.37 -14.42 7.25
C ILE A 352 -2.23 -13.95 6.34
N GLN A 353 -1.34 -14.86 5.97
CA GLN A 353 -0.20 -14.57 5.08
C GLN A 353 -0.67 -14.17 3.68
N HIS A 354 -1.72 -14.78 3.15
CA HIS A 354 -2.29 -14.38 1.86
C HIS A 354 -2.98 -13.01 1.97
N LEU A 355 -3.78 -12.82 3.02
CA LEU A 355 -4.52 -11.57 3.25
C LEU A 355 -3.59 -10.36 3.42
N GLN A 356 -2.42 -10.53 4.04
CA GLN A 356 -1.41 -9.48 4.13
C GLN A 356 -0.96 -8.99 2.75
N GLY A 357 -0.77 -9.90 1.78
CA GLY A 357 -0.33 -9.56 0.43
C GLY A 357 -1.37 -8.83 -0.41
N ILE A 358 -2.65 -8.87 -0.03
CA ILE A 358 -3.76 -8.19 -0.72
C ILE A 358 -4.40 -7.08 0.14
N GLY A 359 -3.77 -6.74 1.27
CA GLY A 359 -4.35 -5.80 2.24
C GLY A 359 -4.66 -4.44 1.65
N ALA A 360 -3.90 -4.03 0.63
CA ALA A 360 -4.02 -2.75 -0.07
C ALA A 360 -4.78 -2.81 -1.40
N CYS A 361 -5.45 -3.94 -1.73
CA CYS A 361 -6.40 -3.98 -2.85
C CYS A 361 -7.71 -3.28 -2.47
N ASP A 362 -8.34 -2.55 -3.40
CA ASP A 362 -9.58 -1.81 -3.05
C ASP A 362 -10.82 -2.67 -3.05
N LYS A 363 -10.93 -3.55 -4.05
CA LYS A 363 -12.10 -4.39 -4.25
C LYS A 363 -11.65 -5.84 -4.30
N VAL A 364 -11.94 -6.55 -3.23
CA VAL A 364 -11.73 -7.99 -3.15
C VAL A 364 -13.06 -8.68 -3.44
N VAL A 365 -13.09 -9.46 -4.51
CA VAL A 365 -14.21 -10.33 -4.85
C VAL A 365 -13.81 -11.76 -4.53
N ALA A 366 -14.61 -12.49 -3.76
CA ALA A 366 -14.29 -13.86 -3.37
C ALA A 366 -15.33 -14.84 -3.90
N VAL A 367 -14.85 -15.92 -4.54
CA VAL A 367 -15.64 -17.07 -4.95
C VAL A 367 -15.14 -18.28 -4.17
N ASN A 368 -15.96 -18.80 -3.27
CA ASN A 368 -15.60 -19.97 -2.47
C ASN A 368 -16.85 -20.80 -2.15
N MET A 369 -16.69 -22.10 -1.96
CA MET A 369 -17.78 -22.96 -1.48
C MET A 369 -17.98 -22.83 0.03
N ASP A 370 -16.93 -22.47 0.78
CA ASP A 370 -17.00 -22.29 2.23
C ASP A 370 -17.35 -20.83 2.61
N PRO A 371 -18.56 -20.56 3.13
CA PRO A 371 -18.95 -19.22 3.56
C PRO A 371 -18.24 -18.77 4.84
N GLY A 372 -17.60 -19.68 5.58
CA GLY A 372 -16.91 -19.39 6.85
C GLY A 372 -15.46 -18.95 6.71
N CYS A 373 -14.88 -19.06 5.50
CA CYS A 373 -13.46 -18.80 5.29
C CYS A 373 -13.10 -17.30 5.42
N ASP A 374 -11.86 -17.02 5.78
CA ASP A 374 -11.42 -15.65 6.10
C ASP A 374 -11.36 -14.75 4.85
N MET A 375 -11.17 -15.33 3.66
CA MET A 375 -11.26 -14.57 2.40
C MET A 375 -12.66 -13.97 2.19
N ILE A 376 -13.73 -14.73 2.49
CA ILE A 376 -15.12 -14.26 2.38
C ILE A 376 -15.39 -13.11 3.37
N LYS A 377 -14.78 -13.15 4.55
CA LYS A 377 -14.88 -12.06 5.54
C LYS A 377 -14.16 -10.80 5.10
N ARG A 378 -13.05 -10.93 4.36
CA ARG A 378 -12.29 -9.80 3.82
C ARG A 378 -12.94 -9.19 2.57
N ALA A 379 -13.64 -9.99 1.78
CA ALA A 379 -14.15 -9.57 0.48
C ALA A 379 -15.24 -8.50 0.56
N ASP A 380 -15.19 -7.54 -0.37
CA ASP A 380 -16.25 -6.56 -0.62
C ASP A 380 -17.48 -7.21 -1.26
N LEU A 381 -17.26 -8.25 -2.06
CA LEU A 381 -18.30 -9.06 -2.68
C LEU A 381 -17.95 -10.54 -2.55
N SER A 382 -18.89 -11.32 -2.03
CA SER A 382 -18.71 -12.75 -1.80
C SER A 382 -19.75 -13.56 -2.55
N VAL A 383 -19.30 -14.55 -3.32
CA VAL A 383 -20.13 -15.49 -4.07
C VAL A 383 -19.87 -16.88 -3.52
N ILE A 384 -20.91 -17.48 -2.94
CA ILE A 384 -20.84 -18.83 -2.40
C ILE A 384 -21.28 -19.81 -3.48
N GLY A 385 -20.34 -20.57 -4.04
CA GLY A 385 -20.64 -21.47 -5.15
C GLY A 385 -19.43 -22.21 -5.69
N ASP A 386 -19.70 -23.12 -6.63
CA ASP A 386 -18.68 -23.88 -7.35
C ASP A 386 -17.87 -22.96 -8.27
N SER A 387 -16.54 -23.07 -8.21
CA SER A 387 -15.63 -22.22 -8.96
C SER A 387 -15.78 -22.39 -10.47
N ALA A 388 -15.97 -23.61 -10.97
CA ALA A 388 -16.07 -23.87 -12.40
C ALA A 388 -17.37 -23.29 -12.98
N ALA A 389 -18.50 -23.50 -12.29
CA ALA A 389 -19.78 -22.93 -12.72
C ALA A 389 -19.74 -21.39 -12.81
N ILE A 390 -19.15 -20.73 -11.81
CA ILE A 390 -19.03 -19.27 -11.77
C ILE A 390 -18.07 -18.75 -12.85
N LEU A 391 -16.90 -19.39 -13.02
CA LEU A 391 -15.94 -18.99 -14.06
C LEU A 391 -16.54 -19.13 -15.47
N ALA A 392 -17.24 -20.23 -15.74
CA ALA A 392 -17.93 -20.42 -17.02
C ALA A 392 -19.01 -19.36 -17.28
N ALA A 393 -19.82 -19.03 -16.26
CA ALA A 393 -20.82 -17.99 -16.35
C ALA A 393 -20.19 -16.60 -16.60
N LEU A 394 -19.06 -16.29 -15.95
CA LEU A 394 -18.32 -15.05 -16.16
C LEU A 394 -17.79 -14.95 -17.59
N ILE A 395 -17.16 -16.01 -18.12
CA ILE A 395 -16.67 -16.04 -19.50
C ILE A 395 -17.83 -15.76 -20.48
N ALA A 396 -18.94 -16.47 -20.33
CA ALA A 396 -20.11 -16.30 -21.19
C ALA A 396 -20.66 -14.86 -21.12
N ARG A 397 -20.73 -14.28 -19.91
CA ARG A 397 -21.25 -12.92 -19.73
C ARG A 397 -20.33 -11.85 -20.32
N VAL A 398 -19.02 -12.01 -20.17
CA VAL A 398 -18.03 -11.09 -20.76
C VAL A 398 -18.03 -11.19 -22.27
N ALA A 399 -18.14 -12.40 -22.83
CA ALA A 399 -18.27 -12.60 -24.27
C ALA A 399 -19.53 -11.91 -24.83
N ALA A 400 -20.68 -12.07 -24.17
CA ALA A 400 -21.92 -11.39 -24.55
C ALA A 400 -21.78 -9.86 -24.48
N TRP A 401 -21.21 -9.34 -23.39
CA TRP A 401 -21.01 -7.90 -23.21
C TRP A 401 -20.09 -7.30 -24.29
N ARG A 402 -19.01 -8.00 -24.66
CA ARG A 402 -18.12 -7.59 -25.76
C ARG A 402 -18.79 -7.62 -27.14
N GLN A 403 -19.78 -8.50 -27.32
CA GLN A 403 -20.58 -8.55 -28.57
C GLN A 403 -21.63 -7.43 -28.62
N GLU A 404 -22.24 -7.09 -27.48
CA GLU A 404 -23.17 -5.95 -27.36
C GLU A 404 -22.44 -4.62 -27.62
N GLY A 405 -21.26 -4.40 -27.01
CA GLY A 405 -20.45 -3.20 -27.26
C GLY A 405 -19.93 -3.03 -28.69
N LYS A 406 -19.88 -4.11 -29.49
CA LYS A 406 -19.57 -4.05 -30.93
C LYS A 406 -20.80 -3.73 -31.79
N ARG A 407 -22.01 -3.97 -31.30
CA ARG A 407 -23.27 -3.64 -32.00
C ARG A 407 -23.64 -2.17 -31.86
N ASP A 408 -23.29 -1.53 -30.76
CA ASP A 408 -23.54 -0.10 -30.54
C ASP A 408 -22.45 0.82 -31.16
N ALA A 409 -21.36 0.23 -31.67
CA ALA A 409 -20.25 0.94 -32.34
C ALA A 409 -20.26 0.80 -33.87
N ALA A 410 -21.29 0.15 -34.43
CA ALA A 410 -21.57 0.03 -35.87
C ALA A 410 -22.86 0.79 -36.19
#